data_AF-A0A3L7JH02-F1
#
_entry.id   AF-A0A3L7JH02-F1
#
_cell.length_a   1.000
_cell.length_b   1.000
_cell.length_c   1.000
_cell.angle_alpha   90.00
_cell.angle_beta   90.00
_cell.angle_gamma   90.00
#
_symmetry.space_group_name_H-M   'P 1'
#
loop_
_entity.id
_entity.type
_entity.pdbx_description
1 polymer ?
#
loop_
_entity_poly.entity_id
_entity_poly.type
_entity_poly.pdbx_seq_one_letter_code
_entity_poly.pdbx_strand_id
1 'polypeptide(L)'
;MPGDRHSGRLTFGPLSFRCALGRSGIVSRKREGDGGTPLGSHAILWGYRRADRRWRQSGPLPLRPITVDDAWCDAPGHPAYNRPVRLPFSASHEQMQRADRLYDCCIVLDYNFNTRIRQAGSAIFLHLAKPGYPPTQGCVALAPRDMARLLPYLHTGRRLIVRR
;
A
#
# COMPACT_ATOMS: atom_id res chain seq x y z
N MET A 1 5.06 -17.43 12.45
CA MET A 1 4.82 -18.40 13.54
C MET A 1 3.42 -18.18 14.07
N PRO A 2 2.70 -19.21 14.57
CA PRO A 2 1.43 -18.99 15.27
C PRO A 2 1.64 -17.92 16.34
N GLY A 3 0.87 -16.83 16.29
CA GLY A 3 1.01 -15.69 17.22
C GLY A 3 1.64 -14.41 16.66
N ASP A 4 2.22 -14.44 15.45
CA ASP A 4 2.72 -13.23 14.80
C ASP A 4 1.57 -12.45 14.12
N ARG A 5 0.95 -11.55 14.87
CA ARG A 5 -0.18 -10.72 14.40
C ARG A 5 0.16 -9.79 13.22
N HIS A 6 1.43 -9.59 12.89
CA HIS A 6 1.87 -8.72 11.81
C HIS A 6 2.40 -9.49 10.59
N SER A 7 2.29 -10.82 10.57
CA SER A 7 2.50 -11.65 9.40
C SER A 7 1.18 -12.23 8.92
N GLY A 8 0.94 -12.21 7.61
CA GLY A 8 -0.25 -12.74 6.97
C GLY A 8 0.06 -13.60 5.74
N ARG A 9 -1.01 -14.09 5.12
CA ARG A 9 -0.95 -14.84 3.87
C ARG A 9 -1.90 -14.23 2.84
N LEU A 10 -1.35 -13.75 1.72
CA LEU A 10 -2.12 -13.29 0.58
C LEU A 10 -2.32 -14.46 -0.39
N THR A 11 -3.56 -14.69 -0.81
CA THR A 11 -3.91 -15.78 -1.73
C THR A 11 -4.55 -15.23 -3.00
N PHE A 12 -4.19 -15.80 -4.15
CA PHE A 12 -4.78 -15.47 -5.44
C PHE A 12 -4.84 -16.71 -6.33
N GLY A 13 -6.05 -17.26 -6.55
CA GLY A 13 -6.20 -18.55 -7.22
C GLY A 13 -5.34 -19.63 -6.52
N PRO A 14 -4.43 -20.32 -7.25
CA PRO A 14 -3.51 -21.30 -6.64
C PRO A 14 -2.30 -20.65 -5.96
N LEU A 15 -2.08 -19.34 -6.12
CA LEU A 15 -0.93 -18.63 -5.56
C LEU A 15 -1.14 -18.31 -4.08
N SER A 16 -0.08 -18.46 -3.30
CA SER A 16 -0.06 -18.09 -1.89
C SER A 16 1.28 -17.46 -1.54
N PHE A 17 1.22 -16.27 -0.94
CA PHE A 17 2.39 -15.46 -0.62
C PHE A 17 2.36 -15.07 0.85
N ARG A 18 3.54 -15.04 1.49
CA ARG A 18 3.67 -14.37 2.79
C ARG A 18 3.53 -12.87 2.58
N CYS A 19 2.77 -12.20 3.45
CA CYS A 19 2.71 -10.75 3.51
C CYS A 19 3.03 -10.23 4.92
N ALA A 20 3.58 -9.02 4.99
CA ALA A 20 3.64 -8.25 6.22
C ALA A 20 2.38 -7.38 6.32
N LEU A 21 1.90 -7.23 7.55
CA LEU A 21 0.76 -6.41 7.94
C LEU A 21 1.24 -5.33 8.91
N GLY A 22 0.34 -4.45 9.31
CA GLY A 22 0.61 -3.45 10.33
C GLY A 22 1.10 -4.07 11.64
N ARG A 23 1.94 -3.35 12.40
CA ARG A 23 2.44 -3.76 13.73
C ARG A 23 1.33 -4.13 14.75
N SER A 24 0.14 -3.58 14.55
CA SER A 24 -1.06 -3.86 15.38
C SER A 24 -1.94 -4.96 14.78
N GLY A 25 -1.51 -5.59 13.68
CA GLY A 25 -2.26 -6.60 12.94
C GLY A 25 -3.47 -6.03 12.22
N ILE A 26 -4.50 -6.87 12.06
CA ILE A 26 -5.74 -6.49 11.35
C ILE A 26 -6.71 -5.80 12.31
N VAL A 27 -7.11 -4.57 11.97
CA VAL A 27 -8.00 -3.72 12.79
C VAL A 27 -9.32 -3.45 12.08
N SER A 28 -10.43 -3.52 12.81
CA SER A 28 -11.76 -3.17 12.29
C SER A 28 -12.07 -1.68 12.43
N ARG A 29 -11.51 -1.01 13.45
CA ARG A 29 -11.67 0.43 13.70
C ARG A 29 -10.34 1.14 13.46
N LYS A 30 -9.97 1.27 12.19
CA LYS A 30 -8.72 1.94 11.78
C LYS A 30 -8.74 3.43 12.14
N ARG A 31 -7.60 3.92 12.64
CA ARG A 31 -7.32 5.33 12.94
C ARG A 31 -5.94 5.72 12.45
N GLU A 32 -5.70 7.02 12.27
CA GLU A 32 -4.37 7.51 11.93
C GLU A 32 -3.35 7.12 13.00
N GLY A 33 -2.18 6.63 12.57
CA GLY A 33 -1.10 6.23 13.48
C GLY A 33 -1.32 4.95 14.31
N ASP A 34 -2.45 4.25 14.21
CA ASP A 34 -2.72 3.04 15.01
C ASP A 34 -1.84 1.82 14.66
N GLY A 35 -1.14 1.87 13.52
CA GLY A 35 -0.28 0.78 13.06
C GLY A 35 -1.03 -0.47 12.58
N GLY A 36 -2.34 -0.41 12.34
CA GLY A 36 -3.16 -1.55 11.96
C GLY A 36 -3.47 -1.60 10.46
N THR A 37 -3.57 -2.81 9.90
CA THR A 37 -4.10 -3.03 8.56
C THR A 37 -5.62 -3.06 8.60
N PRO A 38 -6.32 -2.21 7.82
CA PRO A 38 -7.77 -2.13 7.89
C PRO A 38 -8.42 -3.41 7.36
N LEU A 39 -9.22 -4.05 8.21
CA LEU A 39 -10.15 -5.11 7.85
C LEU A 39 -11.11 -4.60 6.77
N GLY A 40 -11.41 -5.44 5.78
CA GLY A 40 -12.42 -5.11 4.78
C GLY A 40 -12.00 -5.49 3.38
N SER A 41 -12.76 -4.99 2.42
CA SER A 41 -12.51 -5.21 1.00
C SER A 41 -12.14 -3.88 0.37
N HIS A 42 -10.95 -3.79 -0.21
CA HIS A 42 -10.40 -2.54 -0.75
C HIS A 42 -10.16 -2.70 -2.25
N ALA A 43 -10.80 -1.88 -3.07
CA ALA A 43 -10.58 -1.88 -4.51
C ALA A 43 -9.21 -1.31 -4.87
N ILE A 44 -8.54 -1.93 -5.84
CA ILE A 44 -7.34 -1.40 -6.46
C ILE A 44 -7.75 -0.26 -7.39
N LEU A 45 -7.11 0.90 -7.24
CA LEU A 45 -7.36 2.06 -8.07
C LEU A 45 -6.37 2.14 -9.24
N TRP A 46 -5.08 2.26 -8.92
CA TRP A 46 -3.95 2.25 -9.85
C TRP A 46 -2.68 1.84 -9.09
N GLY A 47 -1.51 1.87 -9.73
CA GLY A 47 -0.24 1.73 -9.02
C GLY A 47 0.83 2.70 -9.48
N TYR A 48 1.92 2.69 -8.75
CA TYR A 48 3.14 3.42 -9.00
C TYR A 48 4.29 2.43 -9.22
N ARG A 49 5.26 2.81 -10.05
CA ARG A 49 6.48 2.05 -10.31
C ARG A 49 7.71 2.95 -10.35
N ARG A 50 8.85 2.43 -9.90
CA ARG A 50 10.16 3.07 -10.10
C ARG A 50 10.67 2.80 -11.51
N ALA A 51 10.73 3.84 -12.35
CA ALA A 51 11.15 3.74 -13.75
C ALA A 51 12.64 3.38 -13.91
N ASP A 52 13.48 3.78 -12.95
CA ASP A 52 14.89 3.45 -12.84
C ASP A 52 15.16 2.02 -12.31
N ARG A 53 14.11 1.24 -12.05
CA ARG A 53 14.19 -0.14 -11.55
C ARG A 53 13.46 -1.09 -12.50
N ARG A 54 13.74 -2.40 -12.37
CA ARG A 54 13.15 -3.45 -13.22
C ARG A 54 11.69 -3.79 -12.87
N TRP A 55 10.85 -2.78 -12.71
CA TRP A 55 9.39 -2.91 -12.57
C TRP A 55 8.75 -2.49 -13.88
N ARG A 56 8.61 -3.44 -14.81
CA ARG A 56 7.90 -3.20 -16.08
C ARG A 56 6.39 -3.25 -15.84
N GLN A 57 5.64 -2.60 -16.72
CA GLN A 57 4.20 -2.81 -16.77
C GLN A 57 3.95 -4.25 -17.20
N SER A 58 3.64 -5.10 -16.24
CA SER A 58 3.23 -6.48 -16.45
C SER A 58 1.77 -6.59 -16.06
N GLY A 59 0.87 -6.47 -17.04
CA GLY A 59 -0.57 -6.63 -16.85
C GLY A 59 -1.43 -5.39 -17.08
N PRO A 60 -2.75 -5.52 -16.85
CA PRO A 60 -3.75 -4.52 -17.19
C PRO A 60 -3.86 -3.35 -16.20
N LEU A 61 -3.24 -3.43 -15.01
CA LEU A 61 -3.26 -2.32 -14.06
C LEU A 61 -2.43 -1.12 -14.58
N PRO A 62 -3.00 0.10 -14.64
CA PRO A 62 -2.21 1.30 -14.94
C PRO A 62 -1.17 1.55 -13.84
N LEU A 63 0.11 1.51 -14.23
CA LEU A 63 1.24 1.82 -13.36
C LEU A 63 1.90 3.12 -13.79
N ARG A 64 1.87 4.14 -12.94
CA ARG A 64 2.47 5.44 -13.19
C ARG A 64 3.95 5.43 -12.76
N PRO A 65 4.88 5.99 -13.54
CA PRO A 65 6.25 6.17 -13.07
C PRO A 65 6.28 7.15 -11.90
N ILE A 66 7.07 6.84 -10.87
CA ILE A 66 7.33 7.74 -9.75
C ILE A 66 8.42 8.74 -10.15
N THR A 67 8.19 10.01 -9.83
CA THR A 67 9.14 11.11 -9.94
C THR A 67 9.53 11.64 -8.55
N VAL A 68 10.61 12.44 -8.49
CA VAL A 68 11.11 13.05 -7.24
C VAL A 68 10.08 13.93 -6.54
N ASP A 69 9.15 14.50 -7.31
CA ASP A 69 8.15 15.42 -6.77
C ASP A 69 6.87 14.70 -6.30
N ASP A 70 6.72 13.40 -6.56
CA ASP A 70 5.49 12.71 -6.19
C ASP A 70 5.47 12.41 -4.69
N ALA A 71 4.39 12.85 -4.04
CA ALA A 71 4.15 12.63 -2.62
C ALA A 71 2.68 12.26 -2.36
N TRP A 72 2.38 11.79 -1.16
CA TRP A 72 1.03 11.47 -0.69
C TRP A 72 0.75 12.18 0.62
N CYS A 73 -0.27 13.02 0.66
CA CYS A 73 -0.60 13.75 1.89
C CYS A 73 -1.22 12.83 2.93
N ASP A 74 -0.63 12.78 4.12
CA ASP A 74 -1.09 12.02 5.28
C ASP A 74 -1.57 12.94 6.43
N ALA A 75 -1.51 14.26 6.25
CA ALA A 75 -1.97 15.26 7.23
C ALA A 75 -3.50 15.28 7.39
N PRO A 76 -4.09 14.83 8.52
CA PRO A 76 -5.55 14.74 8.68
C PRO A 76 -6.27 16.10 8.66
N GLY A 77 -5.55 17.17 8.97
CA GLY A 77 -6.04 18.56 8.95
C GLY A 77 -6.09 19.18 7.55
N HIS A 78 -5.38 18.62 6.57
CA HIS A 78 -5.21 19.25 5.27
C HIS A 78 -6.36 18.93 4.28
N PRO A 79 -6.78 19.85 3.40
CA PRO A 79 -7.79 19.58 2.37
C PRO A 79 -7.43 18.44 1.41
N ALA A 80 -6.12 18.26 1.16
CA ALA A 80 -5.59 17.17 0.35
C ALA A 80 -5.33 15.87 1.13
N TYR A 81 -5.85 15.70 2.34
CA TYR A 81 -5.65 14.48 3.13
C TYR A 81 -5.96 13.20 2.33
N ASN A 82 -5.07 12.22 2.43
CA ASN A 82 -5.13 10.94 1.72
C ASN A 82 -5.27 11.09 0.19
N ARG A 83 -4.41 11.93 -0.41
CA ARG A 83 -4.33 12.16 -1.86
C ARG A 83 -2.88 12.26 -2.35
N PRO A 84 -2.65 11.94 -3.64
CA PRO A 84 -1.40 12.31 -4.28
C PRO A 84 -1.27 13.84 -4.35
N VAL A 85 -0.08 14.33 -4.05
CA VAL A 85 0.33 15.74 -4.11
C VAL A 85 1.71 15.85 -4.77
N ARG A 86 2.13 17.07 -5.09
CA ARG A 86 3.44 17.36 -5.69
C ARG A 86 4.29 18.18 -4.74
N LEU A 87 5.58 17.90 -4.68
CA LEU A 87 6.57 18.70 -3.93
C LEU A 87 6.93 19.99 -4.70
N PRO A 88 7.30 21.07 -4.00
CA PRO A 88 7.33 21.21 -2.54
C PRO A 88 5.91 21.26 -1.95
N PHE A 89 5.71 20.56 -0.83
CA PHE A 89 4.43 20.48 -0.12
C PHE A 89 4.65 20.64 1.38
N SER A 90 3.99 21.61 2.01
CA SER A 90 4.30 22.05 3.37
C SER A 90 3.65 21.21 4.48
N ALA A 91 2.48 20.62 4.21
CA ALA A 91 1.83 19.73 5.17
C ALA A 91 2.51 18.36 5.19
N SER A 92 2.23 17.57 6.23
CA SER A 92 2.75 16.20 6.34
C SER A 92 2.39 15.38 5.09
N HIS A 93 3.39 14.62 4.63
CA HIS A 93 3.29 13.79 3.44
C HIS A 93 4.31 12.65 3.45
N GLU A 94 3.96 11.56 2.77
CA GLU A 94 4.91 10.53 2.38
C GLU A 94 5.50 10.84 1.00
N GLN A 95 6.82 10.78 0.85
CA GLN A 95 7.44 10.81 -0.47
C GLN A 95 7.24 9.48 -1.19
N MET A 96 6.82 9.52 -2.45
CA MET A 96 6.63 8.30 -3.22
C MET A 96 7.96 7.71 -3.70
N GLN A 97 8.96 8.54 -3.99
CA GLN A 97 10.30 8.08 -4.36
C GLN A 97 11.17 7.76 -3.14
N ARG A 98 11.01 6.56 -2.59
CA ARG A 98 11.74 6.14 -1.38
C ARG A 98 13.10 5.51 -1.69
N ALA A 99 14.10 5.82 -0.87
CA ALA A 99 15.41 5.16 -0.92
C ALA A 99 15.38 3.72 -0.41
N ASP A 100 14.48 3.41 0.53
CA ASP A 100 14.31 2.08 1.13
C ASP A 100 13.51 1.09 0.27
N ARG A 101 13.16 1.51 -0.95
CA ARG A 101 12.60 0.66 -2.03
C ARG A 101 11.21 0.09 -1.79
N LEU A 102 10.53 0.46 -0.69
CA LEU A 102 9.19 -0.04 -0.39
C LEU A 102 8.21 0.26 -1.54
N TYR A 103 8.38 1.41 -2.18
CA TYR A 103 7.51 1.90 -3.26
C TYR A 103 8.13 1.70 -4.64
N ASP A 104 9.11 0.80 -4.81
CA ASP A 104 9.56 0.42 -6.15
C ASP A 104 8.38 -0.12 -7.00
N CYS A 105 7.41 -0.78 -6.35
CA CYS A 105 6.06 -1.03 -6.85
C CYS A 105 5.06 -0.82 -5.71
N CYS A 106 4.15 0.14 -5.87
CA CYS A 106 3.18 0.55 -4.85
C CYS A 106 1.79 0.64 -5.45
N ILE A 107 0.85 -0.18 -4.97
CA ILE A 107 -0.51 -0.26 -5.49
C ILE A 107 -1.44 0.52 -4.57
N VAL A 108 -2.16 1.47 -5.15
CA VAL A 108 -3.11 2.33 -4.46
C VAL A 108 -4.44 1.62 -4.30
N LEU A 109 -4.95 1.65 -3.07
CA LEU A 109 -6.24 1.09 -2.69
C LEU A 109 -7.26 2.21 -2.46
N ASP A 110 -8.55 1.90 -2.54
CA ASP A 110 -9.65 2.83 -2.26
C ASP A 110 -9.87 3.12 -0.76
N TYR A 111 -9.00 2.61 0.10
CA TYR A 111 -9.10 2.79 1.54
C TYR A 111 -9.08 4.27 1.93
N ASN A 112 -10.17 4.72 2.57
CA ASN A 112 -10.39 6.12 2.95
C ASN A 112 -10.16 7.12 1.79
N PHE A 113 -10.34 6.66 0.55
CA PHE A 113 -10.00 7.44 -0.64
C PHE A 113 -11.19 8.23 -1.16
N ASN A 114 -12.34 7.58 -1.40
CA ASN A 114 -13.51 8.24 -2.01
C ASN A 114 -14.15 9.21 -1.01
N THR A 115 -14.54 8.70 0.15
CA THR A 115 -15.10 9.47 1.27
C THR A 115 -14.02 9.63 2.33
N ARG A 116 -13.27 10.74 2.25
CA ARG A 116 -12.13 11.03 3.13
C ARG A 116 -12.59 11.41 4.52
N ILE A 117 -12.59 10.44 5.43
CA ILE A 117 -12.86 10.67 6.84
C ILE A 117 -11.52 11.03 7.50
N ARG A 118 -11.43 12.24 8.05
CA ARG A 118 -10.24 12.71 8.78
C ARG A 118 -9.91 11.75 9.91
N GLN A 119 -8.62 11.54 10.15
CA GLN A 119 -8.08 10.66 11.19
C GLN A 119 -8.47 9.17 11.08
N ALA A 120 -9.15 8.75 10.01
CA ALA A 120 -9.46 7.33 9.79
C ALA A 120 -8.28 6.55 9.19
N GLY A 121 -7.08 7.13 9.12
CA GLY A 121 -5.90 6.54 8.48
C GLY A 121 -5.77 6.93 7.01
N SER A 122 -4.53 6.97 6.55
CA SER A 122 -4.16 7.37 5.19
C SER A 122 -3.04 6.46 4.66
N ALA A 123 -2.68 6.64 3.38
CA ALA A 123 -1.55 5.97 2.74
C ALA A 123 -1.55 4.43 2.87
N ILE A 124 -2.74 3.81 2.91
CA ILE A 124 -2.86 2.35 2.96
C ILE A 124 -2.70 1.78 1.55
N PHE A 125 -1.53 1.18 1.32
CA PHE A 125 -1.14 0.62 0.03
C PHE A 125 -0.88 -0.90 0.11
N LEU A 126 -0.78 -1.52 -1.07
CA LEU A 126 -0.12 -2.81 -1.26
C LEU A 126 1.25 -2.56 -1.90
N HIS A 127 2.34 -2.81 -1.17
CA HIS A 127 3.69 -2.44 -1.61
C HIS A 127 4.73 -3.54 -1.34
N LEU A 128 6.02 -3.24 -1.48
CA LEU A 128 7.10 -4.21 -1.26
C LEU A 128 7.52 -4.30 0.20
N ALA A 129 7.79 -5.50 0.69
CA ALA A 129 8.31 -5.76 2.03
C ALA A 129 9.83 -5.60 2.07
N LYS A 130 10.37 -5.17 3.22
CA LYS A 130 11.80 -5.29 3.51
C LYS A 130 12.17 -6.77 3.73
N PRO A 131 13.43 -7.17 3.52
CA PRO A 131 13.91 -8.48 3.97
C PRO A 131 13.53 -8.74 5.43
N GLY A 132 13.11 -9.97 5.74
CA GLY A 132 12.63 -10.34 7.07
C GLY A 132 11.17 -10.00 7.37
N TYR A 133 10.46 -9.29 6.47
CA TYR A 133 9.05 -8.91 6.64
C TYR A 133 8.75 -8.17 7.97
N PRO A 134 9.49 -7.09 8.31
CA PRO A 134 9.13 -6.28 9.47
C PRO A 134 7.71 -5.70 9.30
N PRO A 135 7.00 -5.43 10.40
CA PRO A 135 5.65 -4.90 10.35
C PRO A 135 5.59 -3.56 9.61
N THR A 136 4.48 -3.32 8.92
CA THR A 136 4.19 -2.03 8.28
C THR A 136 3.55 -1.06 9.28
N GLN A 137 3.26 0.16 8.82
CA GLN A 137 2.44 1.12 9.58
C GLN A 137 0.92 0.96 9.32
N GLY A 138 0.52 -0.02 8.50
CA GLY A 138 -0.88 -0.31 8.18
C GLY A 138 -1.08 -0.91 6.79
N CYS A 139 -0.12 -0.72 5.89
CA CYS A 139 -0.11 -1.34 4.56
C CYS A 139 -0.03 -2.87 4.58
N VAL A 140 -0.29 -3.48 3.43
CA VAL A 140 0.07 -4.88 3.16
C VAL A 140 1.33 -4.90 2.31
N ALA A 141 2.33 -5.71 2.68
CA ALA A 141 3.60 -5.75 1.95
C ALA A 141 3.98 -7.17 1.52
N LEU A 142 4.41 -7.34 0.27
CA LEU A 142 4.85 -8.61 -0.34
C LEU A 142 6.33 -8.58 -0.68
N ALA A 143 6.98 -9.74 -0.75
CA ALA A 143 8.32 -9.80 -1.33
C ALA A 143 8.29 -9.30 -2.79
N PRO A 144 9.36 -8.65 -3.28
CA PRO A 144 9.47 -8.21 -4.67
C PRO A 144 9.14 -9.29 -5.70
N ARG A 145 9.63 -10.53 -5.49
CA ARG A 145 9.35 -11.67 -6.39
C ARG A 145 7.85 -12.02 -6.43
N ASP A 146 7.17 -11.96 -5.28
CA ASP A 146 5.77 -12.33 -5.18
C ASP A 146 4.86 -11.25 -5.75
N MET A 147 5.19 -9.97 -5.51
CA MET A 147 4.51 -8.86 -6.17
C MET A 147 4.64 -8.98 -7.70
N ALA A 148 5.83 -9.29 -8.23
CA ALA A 148 6.01 -9.49 -9.67
C ALA A 148 5.18 -10.66 -10.25
N ARG A 149 4.93 -11.71 -9.46
CA ARG A 149 4.03 -12.82 -9.86
C ARG A 149 2.55 -12.43 -9.79
N LEU A 150 2.18 -11.54 -8.88
CA LEU A 150 0.79 -11.09 -8.70
C LEU A 150 0.40 -10.00 -9.71
N LEU A 151 1.34 -9.11 -10.05
CA LEU A 151 1.12 -7.91 -10.85
C LEU A 151 0.39 -8.15 -12.20
N PRO A 152 0.70 -9.21 -12.98
CA PRO A 152 0.01 -9.54 -14.23
C PRO A 152 -1.51 -9.71 -14.10
N TYR A 153 -2.00 -10.04 -12.91
CA TYR A 153 -3.40 -10.31 -12.64
C TYR A 153 -4.16 -9.14 -12.02
N LEU A 154 -3.44 -8.06 -11.67
CA LEU A 154 -4.07 -6.88 -11.08
C LEU A 154 -4.67 -6.00 -12.18
N HIS A 155 -5.84 -5.44 -11.90
CA HIS A 155 -6.48 -4.39 -12.70
C HIS A 155 -7.27 -3.47 -11.77
N THR A 156 -7.62 -2.28 -12.26
CA THR A 156 -8.51 -1.36 -11.55
C THR A 156 -9.84 -2.05 -11.21
N GLY A 157 -10.33 -1.83 -10.00
CA GLY A 157 -11.56 -2.44 -9.47
C GLY A 157 -11.38 -3.83 -8.86
N ARG A 158 -10.27 -4.54 -9.12
CA ARG A 158 -9.97 -5.81 -8.42
C ARG A 158 -9.79 -5.53 -6.93
N ARG A 159 -10.24 -6.44 -6.06
CA ARG A 159 -10.32 -6.19 -4.62
C ARG A 159 -9.26 -6.97 -3.83
N LEU A 160 -8.58 -6.28 -2.91
CA LEU A 160 -7.83 -6.89 -1.83
C LEU A 160 -8.77 -7.09 -0.64
N ILE A 161 -8.97 -8.35 -0.23
CA ILE A 161 -9.81 -8.68 0.92
C ILE A 161 -8.90 -8.99 2.12
N VAL A 162 -9.00 -8.15 3.15
CA VAL A 162 -8.30 -8.31 4.43
C VAL A 162 -9.28 -8.91 5.44
N ARG A 163 -8.95 -10.09 5.97
CA ARG A 163 -9.73 -10.83 6.97
C ARG A 163 -8.81 -11.45 8.03
N ARG A 164 -9.34 -11.68 9.23
CA ARG A 164 -8.65 -12.39 10.31
C ARG A 164 -8.50 -13.88 9.99
#